data_AF-A0A5C6SF57-F1
#
_entry.id   AF-A0A5C6SF57-F1
#
_cell.length_a   1.000
_cell.length_b   1.000
_cell.length_c   1.000
_cell.angle_alpha   90.00
_cell.angle_beta   90.00
_cell.angle_gamma   90.00
#
_symmetry.space_group_name_H-M   'P 1'
#
loop_
_entity.id
_entity.type
_entity.pdbx_description
1 polymer ?
#
loop_
_entity_poly.entity_id
_entity_poly.type
_entity_poly.pdbx_seq_one_letter_code
_entity_poly.pdbx_strand_id
1 'polypeptide(L)' 'MWHWQENALPTKVSCTSCHTNTTPQWREGPSGPRTLCNFCGLIYAKRQQKHHAGASSHCFSSD' A
#
# COMPACT_ATOMS: atom_id res chain seq x y z
N MET A 1 -7.80 -27.29 14.77
CA MET A 1 -6.64 -27.19 13.87
C MET A 1 -6.77 -25.88 13.13
N TRP A 2 -6.11 -24.82 13.61
CA TRP A 2 -6.09 -23.54 12.91
C TRP A 2 -5.30 -23.72 11.62
N HIS A 3 -5.97 -23.67 10.46
CA HIS A 3 -5.28 -23.57 9.18
C HIS A 3 -4.72 -22.15 9.07
N TRP A 4 -3.47 -21.98 9.53
CA TRP A 4 -2.72 -20.76 9.27
C TRP A 4 -2.39 -20.75 7.78
N GLN A 5 -2.84 -19.69 7.13
CA GLN A 5 -2.94 -19.61 5.70
C GLN A 5 -1.56 -19.37 5.08
N GLU A 6 -0.90 -20.46 4.72
CA GLU A 6 0.29 -20.52 3.86
C GLU A 6 -0.08 -20.16 2.42
N ASN A 7 -0.59 -18.94 2.21
CA ASN A 7 -0.75 -18.39 0.87
C ASN A 7 0.65 -18.05 0.33
N ALA A 8 1.20 -19.05 -0.35
CA ALA A 8 2.31 -19.01 -1.29
C ALA A 8 2.83 -17.61 -1.61
N LEU A 9 4.11 -17.41 -1.27
CA LEU A 9 4.95 -16.27 -1.61
C LEU A 9 4.63 -15.71 -3.01
N PRO A 10 4.15 -14.46 -3.13
CA PRO A 10 3.94 -13.85 -4.43
C PRO A 10 5.30 -13.72 -5.13
N THR A 11 5.40 -14.28 -6.33
CA THR A 11 6.40 -14.00 -7.37
C THR A 11 7.32 -12.81 -7.02
N LYS A 12 8.45 -13.07 -6.35
CA LYS A 12 9.42 -12.09 -5.79
C LYS A 12 9.03 -10.61 -6.01
N VAL A 13 8.01 -10.12 -5.31
CA VAL A 13 7.58 -8.72 -5.44
C VAL A 13 8.61 -7.86 -4.71
N SER A 14 9.05 -6.77 -5.35
CA SER A 14 9.92 -5.76 -4.75
C SER A 14 9.22 -4.41 -4.76
N CYS A 15 9.42 -3.65 -3.70
CA CYS A 15 8.94 -2.28 -3.67
C CYS A 15 9.68 -1.44 -4.72
N THR A 16 8.97 -0.74 -5.59
CA THR A 16 9.62 0.10 -6.64
C THR A 16 10.35 1.32 -6.07
N SER A 17 10.04 1.74 -4.84
CA SER A 17 10.72 2.88 -4.19
C SER A 17 11.93 2.50 -3.35
N CYS A 18 11.82 1.44 -2.54
CA CYS A 18 12.87 1.05 -1.59
C CYS A 18 13.44 -0.35 -1.83
N HIS A 19 12.95 -1.06 -2.85
CA HIS A 19 13.39 -2.40 -3.24
C HIS A 19 13.26 -3.49 -2.16
N THR A 20 12.55 -3.23 -1.05
CA THR A 20 12.29 -4.27 -0.05
C THR A 20 11.50 -5.41 -0.68
N ASN A 21 11.89 -6.65 -0.33
CA ASN A 21 11.17 -7.87 -0.67
C ASN A 21 10.37 -8.43 0.53
N THR A 22 10.52 -7.80 1.70
CA THR A 22 9.85 -8.22 2.94
C THR A 22 8.96 -7.08 3.40
N THR A 23 7.65 -7.32 3.40
CA THR A 23 6.65 -6.38 3.93
C THR A 23 5.44 -7.17 4.42
N PRO A 24 4.84 -6.79 5.55
CA PRO A 24 3.64 -7.47 6.06
C PRO A 24 2.43 -7.26 5.15
N GLN A 25 2.42 -6.17 4.38
CA GLN A 25 1.37 -5.86 3.42
C GLN A 25 1.96 -5.14 2.20
N TRP A 26 1.52 -5.55 1.02
CA TRP A 26 1.79 -4.87 -0.24
C TRP A 26 0.67 -3.90 -0.54
N ARG A 27 1.02 -2.66 -0.88
CA ARG A 27 0.11 -1.60 -1.28
C ARG A 27 0.24 -1.33 -2.77
N GLU A 28 -0.81 -0.76 -3.35
CA GLU A 28 -0.78 -0.27 -4.73
C GLU A 28 0.13 0.95 -4.86
N GLY A 29 0.70 1.09 -6.04
CA GLY A 29 1.61 2.17 -6.39
C GLY A 29 1.40 2.62 -7.83
N PRO A 30 2.26 3.49 -8.35
CA PRO A 30 2.07 4.12 -9.66
C PRO A 30 2.08 3.13 -10.82
N SER A 31 2.75 1.99 -10.64
CA SER A 31 2.89 0.95 -11.66
C SER A 31 1.83 -0.16 -11.55
N GLY A 32 0.84 -0.01 -10.66
CA GLY A 32 -0.25 -0.97 -10.48
C GLY A 32 -0.36 -1.59 -9.08
N PRO A 33 -1.21 -2.61 -8.91
CA PRO A 33 -1.47 -3.23 -7.60
C PRO A 33 -0.24 -3.93 -7.06
N ARG A 34 -0.05 -3.88 -5.73
CA ARG A 34 1.03 -4.57 -5.00
C ARG A 34 2.46 -4.19 -5.45
N THR A 35 2.69 -2.95 -5.87
CA THR A 35 4.03 -2.47 -6.33
C THR A 35 4.83 -1.73 -5.25
N LEU A 36 4.20 -1.40 -4.11
CA LEU A 36 4.84 -0.71 -3.00
C LEU A 36 4.71 -1.49 -1.70
N CYS A 37 5.71 -1.38 -0.84
CA CYS A 37 5.60 -1.88 0.53
C CYS A 37 4.63 -1.01 1.37
N ASN A 38 4.32 -1.46 2.58
CA ASN A 38 3.38 -0.77 3.45
C ASN A 38 3.78 0.71 3.70
N PHE A 39 5.05 0.97 4.00
CA PHE A 39 5.55 2.33 4.25
C PHE A 39 5.54 3.21 3.00
N CYS A 40 6.11 2.72 1.90
CA CYS A 40 6.17 3.49 0.66
C CYS A 40 4.78 3.75 0.08
N GLY A 41 3.87 2.79 0.18
CA GLY A 41 2.48 2.95 -0.25
C GLY A 41 1.71 4.00 0.55
N LEU A 42 1.95 4.11 1.86
CA LEU A 42 1.37 5.18 2.70
C LEU A 42 1.86 6.58 2.27
N ILE A 43 3.17 6.73 2.02
CA ILE A 43 3.74 7.99 1.53
C ILE A 43 3.18 8.33 0.15
N TYR A 44 3.10 7.35 -0.73
CA TYR A 44 2.56 7.51 -2.08
C TYR A 44 1.08 7.95 -2.03
N ALA A 45 0.25 7.29 -1.23
CA ALA A 45 -1.15 7.67 -1.04
C ALA A 45 -1.30 9.12 -0.53
N LYS A 46 -0.48 9.54 0.44
CA LYS A 46 -0.47 10.93 0.93
C LYS A 46 -0.04 11.94 -0.16
N ARG A 47 0.88 11.55 -1.04
CA ARG A 47 1.28 12.38 -2.19
C ARG A 47 0.15 12.46 -3.23
N GLN A 48 -0.55 11.35 -3.48
CA GLN A 48 -1.70 11.30 -4.40
C GLN A 48 -2.89 12.12 -3.91
N GLN A 49 -3.14 12.16 -2.60
CA GLN A 49 -4.17 13.03 -2.02
C GLN A 49 -3.98 14.51 -2.39
N LYS A 50 -2.74 14.98 -2.55
CA LYS A 50 -2.48 16.37 -2.99
C LYS A 50 -2.85 16.63 -4.45
N HIS A 51 -2.82 15.60 -5.30
CA HIS A 51 -3.23 15.70 -6.70
C HIS A 51 -4.75 15.51 -6.88
N HIS A 52 -5.40 14.80 -5.96
CA HIS A 52 -6.85 14.57 -5.99
C HIS A 52 -7.67 15.50 -5.07
N ALA A 53 -7.02 16.37 -4.29
CA ALA A 53 -7.66 17.34 -3.38
C ALA A 53 -8.44 18.48 -4.08
N GLY A 54 -8.87 18.28 -5.33
CA GLY A 54 -10.00 19.00 -5.90
C GLY A 54 -11.37 18.39 -5.56
N ALA A 55 -11.43 17.17 -5.00
CA ALA A 55 -12.71 16.49 -4.76
C ALA A 55 -12.64 15.48 -3.60
N SER A 56 -12.98 15.91 -2.38
CA SER A 56 -13.73 15.15 -1.35
C SER A 56 -13.40 15.63 0.07
N SER A 57 -14.22 16.56 0.55
CA SER A 57 -14.84 16.62 1.88
C SER A 57 -14.16 15.86 3.02
N HIS A 58 -13.44 16.59 3.86
CA HIS A 58 -12.93 16.13 5.14
C HIS A 58 -14.04 16.26 6.20
N CYS A 59 -14.88 15.24 6.40
CA CYS A 59 -15.70 15.12 7.62
C CYS A 59 -14.97 14.23 8.63
N PHE A 60 -14.10 14.85 9.43
CA PHE A 60 -13.49 14.17 10.57
C PHE A 60 -14.55 14.13 11.69
N SER A 61 -15.24 13.00 11.85
CA SER A 61 -16.10 12.76 13.01
C SER A 61 -15.19 12.45 14.21
N SER A 62 -15.36 13.22 15.29
CA SER A 62 -14.83 12.89 16.62
C SER A 62 -16.03 12.59 17.52
N ASP A 63 -16.11 11.36 18.02
CA ASP A 63 -16.83 10.98 19.25
C ASP A 63 -15.90 10.08 20.05
#